data_AF-A0A929QKB1-F1
#
_entry.id   AF-A0A929QKB1-F1
#
_cell.length_a   1.000
_cell.length_b   1.000
_cell.length_c   1.000
_cell.angle_alpha   90.00
_cell.angle_beta   90.00
_cell.angle_gamma   90.00
#
_symmetry.space_group_name_H-M   'P 1'
#
loop_
_entity.id
_entity.type
_entity.pdbx_description
1 polymer ?
#
loop_
_entity_poly.entity_id
_entity_poly.type
_entity_poly.pdbx_seq_one_letter_code
_entity_poly.pdbx_strand_id
1 'polypeptide(L)'
;LSNIENVGDKFMLFGKNFFDFLDFTASNILLPISGIGGAIFVGYFMKRDALYVLFSPYMSDFVFNAWYFLLRYVAPVCVLIIMINELLKVFNG
;
A
#
# COMPACT_ATOMS: atom_id res chain seq x y z
N LEU A 1 31.18 -18.13 23.01
CA LEU A 1 30.06 -17.97 22.06
C LEU A 1 29.11 -16.81 22.42
N SER A 2 29.50 -15.88 23.30
CA SER A 2 28.67 -14.74 23.78
C SER A 2 28.93 -13.39 23.06
N ASN A 3 29.84 -13.36 22.08
CA ASN A 3 30.29 -12.09 21.45
C ASN A 3 29.39 -11.63 20.27
N ILE A 4 28.29 -12.35 19.99
CA ILE A 4 27.31 -11.99 18.96
C ILE A 4 26.06 -11.35 19.58
N GLU A 5 25.77 -11.59 20.86
CA GLU A 5 24.65 -10.94 21.58
C GLU A 5 24.85 -9.41 21.71
N ASN A 6 26.11 -8.93 21.71
CA ASN A 6 26.44 -7.51 21.82
C ASN A 6 26.33 -6.72 20.50
N VAL A 7 26.23 -7.41 19.35
CA VAL A 7 26.05 -6.73 18.05
C VAL A 7 24.58 -6.37 17.82
N GLY A 8 23.65 -7.15 18.40
CA GLY A 8 22.22 -6.85 18.39
C GLY A 8 21.85 -5.65 19.26
N ASP A 9 22.41 -5.57 20.48
CA ASP A 9 22.04 -4.55 21.47
C ASP A 9 22.52 -3.12 21.13
N LYS A 10 23.62 -2.97 20.38
CA LYS A 10 24.10 -1.63 19.98
C LYS A 10 23.31 -1.01 18.84
N PHE A 11 22.67 -1.82 17.99
CA PHE A 11 21.71 -1.30 17.01
C PHE A 11 20.38 -0.90 17.67
N MET A 12 20.05 -1.49 18.83
CA MET A 12 18.81 -1.18 19.54
C MET A 12 18.88 0.12 20.36
N LEU A 13 20.01 0.46 20.97
CA LEU A 13 20.08 1.64 21.89
C LEU A 13 20.07 3.01 21.19
N PHE A 14 20.54 3.11 19.93
CA PHE A 14 20.47 4.34 19.13
C PHE A 14 19.34 4.31 18.07
N GLY A 15 18.70 3.14 17.90
CA GLY A 15 17.65 2.91 16.90
C GLY A 15 16.22 2.96 17.44
N LYS A 16 15.96 2.67 18.72
CA LYS A 16 14.59 2.43 19.24
C LYS A 16 13.62 3.62 19.25
N ASN A 17 14.01 4.83 18.88
CA ASN A 17 13.08 5.98 18.86
C ASN A 17 12.88 6.51 17.44
N PHE A 18 13.96 6.74 16.69
CA PHE A 18 13.86 7.11 15.28
C PHE A 18 13.38 5.95 14.40
N PHE A 19 13.88 4.74 14.64
CA PHE A 19 13.46 3.56 13.88
C PHE A 19 12.03 3.14 14.24
N ASP A 20 11.63 3.24 15.52
CA ASP A 20 10.24 3.01 15.93
C ASP A 20 9.28 4.08 15.37
N PHE A 21 9.71 5.35 15.30
CA PHE A 21 8.94 6.41 14.62
C PHE A 21 8.83 6.17 13.11
N LEU A 22 9.92 5.72 12.47
CA LEU A 22 9.91 5.32 11.07
C LEU A 22 9.02 4.09 10.85
N ASP A 23 9.02 3.12 11.75
CA ASP A 23 8.19 1.92 11.67
C ASP A 23 6.70 2.25 11.86
N PHE A 24 6.39 3.15 12.79
CA PHE A 24 5.04 3.72 12.97
C PHE A 24 4.59 4.47 11.72
N THR A 25 5.45 5.32 11.16
CA THR A 25 5.16 6.07 9.92
C THR A 25 5.04 5.12 8.72
N ALA A 26 5.87 4.09 8.65
CA ALA A 26 5.85 3.09 7.59
C ALA A 26 4.53 2.31 7.62
N SER A 27 4.18 1.78 8.79
CA SER A 27 3.00 0.93 8.98
C SER A 27 1.69 1.73 8.94
N ASN A 28 1.66 2.96 9.46
CA ASN A 28 0.41 3.72 9.54
C ASN A 28 0.24 4.78 8.45
N ILE A 29 1.30 5.23 7.77
CA ILE A 29 1.20 6.28 6.74
C ILE A 29 1.61 5.75 5.37
N LEU A 30 2.67 4.94 5.28
CA LEU A 30 3.15 4.40 4.01
C LEU A 30 2.21 3.32 3.44
N LEU A 31 1.60 2.49 4.28
CA LEU A 31 0.54 1.55 3.85
C LEU A 31 -0.65 2.28 3.21
N PRO A 32 -1.24 3.32 3.85
CA PRO A 32 -2.21 4.19 3.20
C PRO A 32 -1.75 4.79 1.87
N ILE A 33 -0.57 5.40 1.89
CA ILE A 33 -0.06 6.20 0.76
C ILE A 33 0.27 5.31 -0.43
N SER A 34 0.83 4.12 -0.21
CA SER A 34 1.06 3.15 -1.29
C SER A 34 -0.27 2.67 -1.91
N GLY A 35 -1.31 2.49 -1.11
CA GLY A 35 -2.67 2.20 -1.59
C GLY A 35 -3.29 3.33 -2.40
N ILE A 36 -3.16 4.58 -1.94
CA ILE A 36 -3.63 5.79 -2.65
C ILE A 36 -2.85 5.99 -3.96
N GLY A 37 -1.53 5.80 -3.92
CA GLY A 37 -0.67 5.86 -5.11
C GLY A 37 -1.08 4.82 -6.14
N GLY A 38 -1.32 3.57 -5.73
CA GLY A 38 -1.83 2.52 -6.60
C GLY A 38 -3.21 2.84 -7.17
N ALA A 39 -4.12 3.37 -6.34
CA ALA A 39 -5.45 3.76 -6.75
C ALA A 39 -5.46 4.88 -7.81
N ILE A 40 -4.67 5.93 -7.59
CA ILE A 40 -4.54 7.06 -8.52
C ILE A 40 -3.81 6.61 -9.79
N PHE A 41 -2.74 5.83 -9.66
CA PHE A 41 -1.97 5.35 -10.82
C PHE A 41 -2.84 4.48 -11.73
N VAL A 42 -3.55 3.51 -11.18
CA VAL A 42 -4.40 2.64 -11.98
C VAL A 42 -5.64 3.39 -12.52
N GLY A 43 -6.24 4.26 -11.71
CA GLY A 43 -7.42 5.03 -12.13
C GLY A 43 -7.13 6.12 -13.17
N TYR A 44 -5.96 6.76 -13.12
CA TYR A 44 -5.64 7.95 -13.92
C TYR A 44 -4.61 7.68 -15.03
N PHE A 45 -3.61 6.81 -14.80
CA PHE A 45 -2.57 6.54 -15.81
C PHE A 45 -2.95 5.39 -16.77
N MET A 46 -3.73 4.41 -16.33
CA MET A 46 -4.10 3.27 -17.18
C MET A 46 -5.32 3.60 -18.06
N LYS A 47 -5.07 3.91 -19.34
CA LYS A 47 -6.11 4.00 -20.37
C LYS A 47 -6.66 2.61 -20.69
N ARG A 48 -7.96 2.41 -20.50
CA ARG A 48 -8.69 1.15 -20.78
C ARG A 48 -8.38 0.60 -22.18
N ASP A 49 -8.31 1.46 -23.19
CA ASP A 49 -8.05 1.07 -24.57
C ASP A 49 -6.63 0.50 -24.78
N ALA A 50 -5.62 1.09 -24.13
CA ALA A 50 -4.24 0.60 -24.24
C ALA A 50 -4.10 -0.81 -23.64
N LEU A 51 -4.80 -1.06 -22.53
CA LEU A 51 -4.81 -2.36 -21.86
C LEU A 51 -5.65 -3.38 -22.62
N TYR A 52 -6.80 -2.99 -23.17
CA TYR A 52 -7.63 -3.87 -23.98
C TYR A 52 -6.86 -4.39 -25.21
N VAL A 53 -6.13 -3.52 -25.90
CA VAL A 53 -5.28 -3.91 -27.04
C VAL A 53 -4.13 -4.85 -26.61
N LEU A 54 -3.55 -4.63 -25.43
CA LEU A 54 -2.44 -5.43 -24.92
C LEU A 54 -2.87 -6.82 -24.43
N PHE A 55 -4.06 -6.92 -23.83
CA PHE A 55 -4.58 -8.14 -23.20
C PHE A 55 -5.57 -8.92 -24.06
N SER A 56 -6.10 -8.35 -25.15
CA SER A 56 -6.98 -9.04 -26.11
C SER A 56 -6.44 -10.42 -26.58
N PRO A 57 -5.13 -10.64 -26.79
CA PRO A 57 -4.62 -11.98 -27.13
C PRO A 57 -4.38 -12.92 -25.93
N TYR A 58 -4.39 -12.44 -24.68
CA TYR A 58 -4.03 -13.22 -23.49
C TYR A 58 -5.18 -13.42 -22.48
N MET A 59 -6.25 -12.62 -22.57
CA MET A 59 -7.41 -12.71 -21.68
C MET A 59 -8.72 -12.44 -22.43
N SER A 60 -9.76 -13.16 -22.04
CA SER A 60 -11.14 -12.89 -22.49
C SER A 60 -11.64 -11.54 -21.96
N ASP A 61 -12.42 -10.82 -22.77
CA ASP A 61 -12.98 -9.50 -22.47
C ASP A 61 -13.70 -9.43 -21.12
N PHE A 62 -14.32 -10.54 -20.70
CA PHE A 62 -15.01 -10.64 -19.42
C PHE A 62 -14.05 -10.58 -18.22
N VAL A 63 -12.92 -11.30 -18.30
CA VAL A 63 -11.90 -11.32 -17.24
C VAL A 63 -11.20 -9.97 -17.14
N PHE A 64 -10.91 -9.36 -18.30
CA PHE A 64 -10.34 -8.03 -18.35
C PHE A 64 -11.28 -6.97 -17.75
N ASN A 65 -12.57 -7.02 -18.10
CA ASN A 65 -13.55 -6.06 -17.57
C ASN A 65 -13.79 -6.26 -16.07
N ALA A 66 -13.80 -7.49 -15.57
CA ALA A 66 -13.89 -7.79 -14.14
C ALA A 66 -12.65 -7.28 -13.37
N TRP A 67 -11.45 -7.51 -13.90
CA TRP A 67 -10.20 -7.01 -13.33
C TRP A 67 -10.14 -5.48 -13.34
N TYR A 68 -10.52 -4.84 -14.44
CA TYR A 68 -10.60 -3.39 -14.54
C TYR A 68 -11.67 -2.80 -13.59
N PHE A 69 -12.80 -3.48 -13.42
CA PHE A 69 -13.83 -3.10 -12.45
C PHE A 69 -13.29 -3.21 -11.02
N LEU A 70 -12.63 -4.31 -10.66
CA LEU A 70 -11.95 -4.44 -9.39
C LEU A 70 -10.97 -3.28 -9.19
N LEU A 71 -10.14 -2.97 -10.17
CA LEU A 71 -9.22 -1.85 -10.07
C LEU A 71 -9.91 -0.48 -9.93
N ARG A 72 -11.03 -0.24 -10.62
CA ARG A 72 -11.75 1.04 -10.55
C ARG A 72 -12.58 1.21 -9.28
N TYR A 73 -13.03 0.12 -8.66
CA TYR A 73 -13.90 0.14 -7.48
C TYR A 73 -13.19 -0.27 -6.18
N VAL A 74 -12.35 -1.30 -6.21
CA VAL A 74 -11.56 -1.73 -5.04
C VAL A 74 -10.54 -0.66 -4.67
N ALA A 75 -9.93 0.01 -5.64
CA ALA A 75 -8.98 1.09 -5.36
C ALA A 75 -9.59 2.23 -4.51
N PRO A 76 -10.69 2.90 -4.92
CA PRO A 76 -11.31 3.94 -4.09
C PRO A 76 -11.88 3.40 -2.78
N VAL A 77 -12.36 2.16 -2.74
CA VAL A 77 -12.82 1.52 -1.50
C VAL A 77 -11.67 1.30 -0.52
N CYS A 78 -10.51 0.83 -0.98
CA CYS A 78 -9.31 0.69 -0.16
C CYS A 78 -8.87 2.05 0.39
N VAL A 79 -8.85 3.10 -0.44
CA VAL A 79 -8.54 4.48 0.00
C VAL A 79 -9.51 4.96 1.07
N LEU A 80 -10.81 4.71 0.91
CA LEU A 80 -11.81 5.07 1.91
C LEU A 80 -11.61 4.34 3.24
N ILE A 81 -11.37 3.02 3.20
CA ILE A 81 -11.14 2.20 4.41
C ILE A 81 -9.90 2.70 5.15
N ILE A 82 -8.83 2.95 4.41
CA ILE A 82 -7.59 3.52 4.92
C ILE A 82 -7.87 4.87 5.62
N MET A 83 -8.58 5.77 4.95
CA MET A 83 -8.91 7.09 5.49
C MET A 83 -9.72 7.01 6.78
N ILE A 84 -10.69 6.10 6.84
CA ILE A 84 -11.51 5.86 8.04
C ILE A 84 -10.67 5.28 9.18
N ASN A 85 -9.81 4.29 8.90
CA ASN A 85 -8.94 3.69 9.92
C ASN A 85 -7.99 4.71 10.53
N GLU A 86 -7.38 5.57 9.70
CA GLU A 86 -6.50 6.63 10.19
C GLU A 86 -7.28 7.69 11.01
N LEU A 87 -8.48 8.10 10.56
CA LEU A 87 -9.33 9.01 11.32
C LEU A 87 -9.75 8.43 12.69
N LEU A 88 -10.07 7.14 12.74
CA LEU A 88 -10.44 6.44 13.98
C LEU A 88 -9.26 6.31 14.94
N LYS A 89 -8.06 5.99 14.44
CA LYS A 89 -6.84 5.96 15.27
C LYS A 89 -6.53 7.32 15.88
N VAL A 90 -6.67 8.40 15.11
CA VAL A 90 -6.45 9.78 15.58
C VAL A 90 -7.46 10.19 16.65
N PHE A 91 -8.70 9.71 16.58
CA PHE A 91 -9.73 10.00 17.59
C PHE A 91 -9.63 9.14 18.85
N ASN A 92 -8.99 7.97 18.78
CA ASN A 92 -8.91 6.99 19.87
C ASN A 92 -7.53 6.92 20.54
N GLY A 93 -6.59 7.79 20.13
CA GLY A 93 -5.29 8.02 20.78
C GLY A 93 -5.26 9.41 21.40
#